data_AF-A0A150P7A3-F1
#
_entry.id   AF-A0A150P7A3-F1
#
_cell.length_a   1.000
_cell.length_b   1.000
_cell.length_c   1.000
_cell.angle_alpha   90.00
_cell.angle_beta   90.00
_cell.angle_gamma   90.00
#
_symmetry.space_group_name_H-M   'P 1'
#
loop_
_entity.id
_entity.type
_entity.pdbx_description
1 polymer ?
#
loop_
_entity_poly.entity_id
_entity_poly.type
_entity_poly.pdbx_seq_one_letter_code
_entity_poly.pdbx_strand_id
1 'polypeptide(L)'
;MRELRRVAEGCYGVAPSPFQFLWIAANELPLRDELVPFLVARSGRPLDDFARWVATRRRADWVLSMVQYTTMSTKVREEILRCFERSEDPEIQARQREILQSLLRVFPDVQQQGIEKGVEKGLEQGIEQGVEKGMEIGRLAEARAVLRRLLVRRQLALGADELARIEACDDLATLERWLEQSLSADTAADALR
;
A
#
# COMPACT_ATOMS: atom_id res chain seq x y z
N MET A 1 31.35 39.70 -24.28
CA MET A 1 30.43 38.57 -24.00
C MET A 1 31.22 37.29 -24.27
N ARG A 2 31.07 36.24 -23.46
CA ARG A 2 31.75 34.95 -23.75
C ARG A 2 30.94 34.23 -24.84
N GLU A 3 31.61 33.75 -25.87
CA GLU A 3 31.05 32.99 -26.97
C GLU A 3 31.31 31.49 -26.77
N LEU A 4 30.29 30.69 -27.03
CA LEU A 4 30.37 29.24 -27.02
C LEU A 4 30.44 28.73 -28.46
N ARG A 5 31.58 28.14 -28.83
CA ARG A 5 31.76 27.48 -30.12
C ARG A 5 31.70 25.98 -29.94
N ARG A 6 30.77 25.31 -30.63
CA ARG A 6 30.68 23.85 -30.58
C ARG A 6 31.93 23.20 -31.17
N VAL A 7 32.57 22.32 -30.40
CA VAL A 7 33.75 21.53 -30.79
C VAL A 7 33.36 20.09 -31.08
N ALA A 8 32.48 19.53 -30.25
CA ALA A 8 31.85 18.22 -30.43
C ALA A 8 30.44 18.24 -29.83
N GLU A 9 29.73 17.12 -29.90
CA GLU A 9 28.45 16.96 -29.20
C GLU A 9 28.62 17.14 -27.69
N GLY A 10 27.90 18.10 -27.09
CA GLY A 10 28.03 18.47 -25.68
C GLY A 10 29.35 19.12 -25.26
N CYS A 11 30.27 19.42 -26.18
CA CYS A 11 31.55 20.06 -25.89
C CYS A 11 31.67 21.40 -26.60
N TYR A 12 31.83 22.48 -25.83
CA TYR A 12 31.90 23.85 -26.34
C TYR A 12 33.19 24.52 -25.92
N GLY A 13 33.94 25.07 -26.88
CA GLY A 13 35.04 25.98 -26.60
C GLY A 13 34.49 27.34 -26.17
N VAL A 14 35.06 27.89 -25.09
CA VAL A 14 34.67 29.19 -24.55
C VAL A 14 35.72 30.23 -24.95
N ALA A 15 35.31 31.26 -25.69
CA ALA A 15 36.19 32.35 -26.12
C ALA A 15 35.59 33.73 -25.80
N PRO A 16 36.41 34.77 -25.59
CA PRO A 16 37.86 34.73 -25.46
C PRO A 16 38.29 34.14 -24.10
N SER A 17 39.38 33.38 -24.09
CA SER A 17 40.00 32.81 -22.89
C SER A 17 41.52 32.76 -23.09
N PRO A 18 42.33 33.09 -22.06
CA PRO A 18 43.80 33.04 -22.16
C PRO A 18 44.36 31.60 -22.27
N PHE A 19 43.52 30.59 -22.10
CA PHE A 19 43.83 29.17 -22.26
C PHE A 19 42.65 28.44 -22.92
N GLN A 20 42.88 27.23 -23.42
CA GLN A 20 41.81 26.37 -23.93
C GLN A 20 40.83 26.03 -22.80
N PHE A 21 39.62 26.58 -22.88
CA PHE A 21 38.58 26.37 -21.90
C PHE A 21 37.38 25.69 -22.58
N LEU A 22 36.99 24.53 -22.06
CA LEU A 22 35.86 23.75 -22.54
C LEU A 22 34.71 23.81 -21.54
N TRP A 23 33.52 24.05 -22.04
CA TRP A 23 32.25 23.84 -21.36
C TRP A 23 31.67 22.50 -21.81
N ILE A 24 31.48 21.58 -20.85
CA ILE A 24 30.92 20.26 -21.10
C ILE A 24 29.46 20.26 -20.65
N ALA A 25 28.55 20.21 -21.61
CA ALA A 25 27.12 20.07 -21.37
C ALA A 25 26.77 18.58 -21.24
N ALA A 26 26.77 18.06 -20.01
CA ALA A 26 26.50 16.64 -19.73
C ALA A 26 25.18 16.13 -20.35
N ASN A 27 24.15 16.98 -20.39
CA ASN A 27 22.84 16.69 -20.98
C ASN A 27 22.88 16.44 -22.49
N GLU A 28 23.92 16.91 -23.17
CA GLU A 28 24.08 16.80 -24.62
C GLU A 28 25.13 15.76 -25.02
N LEU A 29 25.91 15.21 -24.09
CA LEU A 29 26.86 14.16 -24.40
C LEU A 29 26.14 12.89 -24.89
N PRO A 30 26.70 12.08 -25.80
CA PRO A 30 26.09 10.82 -26.21
C PRO A 30 26.14 9.77 -25.09
N LEU A 31 25.20 8.82 -25.11
CA LEU A 31 25.22 7.67 -24.21
C LEU A 31 26.31 6.69 -24.66
N ARG A 32 27.45 6.69 -23.95
CA ARG A 32 28.59 5.80 -24.17
C ARG A 32 29.19 5.35 -22.86
N ASP A 33 29.77 4.15 -22.86
CA ASP A 33 30.35 3.56 -21.65
C ASP A 33 31.52 4.39 -21.09
N GLU A 34 32.35 4.98 -21.96
CA GLU A 34 33.48 5.80 -21.52
C GLU A 34 33.03 7.14 -20.90
N LEU A 35 31.81 7.59 -21.22
CA LEU A 35 31.27 8.87 -20.76
C LEU A 35 30.48 8.76 -19.47
N VAL A 36 30.26 7.55 -18.93
CA VAL A 36 29.50 7.33 -17.70
C VAL A 36 29.86 8.28 -16.56
N PRO A 37 31.14 8.55 -16.24
CA PRO A 37 31.50 9.50 -15.18
C PRO A 37 30.95 10.92 -15.38
N PHE A 38 30.81 11.36 -16.63
CA PHE A 38 30.27 12.68 -16.99
C PHE A 38 28.74 12.66 -17.09
N LEU A 39 28.15 11.53 -17.52
CA LEU A 39 26.70 11.39 -17.69
C LEU A 39 25.94 11.38 -16.35
N VAL A 40 26.60 11.02 -15.25
CA VAL A 40 26.02 11.12 -13.89
C VAL A 40 25.66 12.57 -13.52
N ALA A 41 26.35 13.56 -14.10
CA ALA A 41 26.08 14.98 -13.87
C ALA A 41 24.87 15.52 -14.66
N ARG A 42 24.14 14.67 -15.39
CA ARG A 42 22.93 15.07 -16.11
C ARG A 42 21.80 15.46 -15.15
N SER A 43 20.82 16.18 -15.69
CA SER A 43 19.64 16.63 -14.95
C SER A 43 18.36 16.46 -15.77
N GLY A 44 17.22 16.23 -15.11
CA GLY A 44 15.92 16.14 -15.78
C GLY A 44 15.81 14.92 -16.70
N ARG A 45 15.15 15.07 -17.86
CA ARG A 45 14.91 13.95 -18.79
C ARG A 45 16.18 13.24 -19.27
N PRO A 46 17.28 13.94 -19.64
CA PRO A 46 18.54 13.28 -19.98
C PRO A 46 19.13 12.38 -18.89
N LEU A 47 18.92 12.72 -17.61
CA LEU A 47 19.35 11.89 -16.48
C LEU A 47 18.48 10.64 -16.38
N ASP A 48 17.17 10.78 -16.51
CA ASP A 48 16.22 9.66 -16.53
C ASP A 48 16.55 8.66 -17.66
N ASP A 49 16.86 9.16 -18.86
CA ASP A 49 17.24 8.33 -20.02
C ASP A 49 18.58 7.62 -19.79
N PHE A 50 19.55 8.33 -19.22
CA PHE A 50 20.83 7.74 -18.81
C PHE A 50 20.64 6.66 -17.76
N ALA A 51 19.80 6.90 -16.75
CA ALA A 51 19.58 5.99 -15.64
C ALA A 51 18.97 4.66 -16.13
N ARG A 52 17.98 4.70 -17.04
CA ARG A 52 17.45 3.50 -17.69
C ARG A 52 18.48 2.78 -18.54
N TRP A 53 19.29 3.54 -19.28
CA TRP A 53 20.33 2.98 -20.14
C TRP A 53 21.45 2.29 -19.34
N VAL A 54 21.89 2.87 -18.22
CA VAL A 54 23.01 2.35 -17.43
C VAL A 54 22.60 1.21 -16.50
N ALA A 55 21.32 1.13 -16.10
CA ALA A 55 20.81 0.14 -15.16
C ALA A 55 21.10 -1.32 -15.57
N THR A 56 21.09 -1.62 -16.87
CA THR A 56 21.35 -2.98 -17.39
C THR A 56 22.81 -3.22 -17.77
N ARG A 57 23.66 -2.19 -17.69
CA ARG A 57 25.05 -2.19 -18.20
C ARG A 57 26.10 -2.06 -17.10
N ARG A 58 25.69 -1.81 -15.86
CA ARG A 58 26.55 -1.72 -14.69
C ARG A 58 26.04 -2.65 -13.61
N ARG A 59 26.94 -3.01 -12.71
CA ARG A 59 26.60 -3.86 -11.57
C ARG A 59 25.61 -3.14 -10.66
N ALA A 60 24.78 -3.94 -10.00
CA ALA A 60 23.75 -3.50 -9.07
C ALA A 60 24.25 -2.48 -8.03
N ASP A 61 25.40 -2.77 -7.41
CA ASP A 61 26.00 -1.95 -6.38
C ASP A 61 26.35 -0.53 -6.87
N TRP A 62 26.91 -0.42 -8.07
CA TRP A 62 27.23 0.88 -8.67
C TRP A 62 25.96 1.66 -9.04
N VAL A 63 24.98 0.99 -9.65
CA VAL A 63 23.70 1.62 -10.05
C VAL A 63 22.96 2.15 -8.82
N LEU A 64 22.89 1.34 -7.75
CA LEU A 64 22.27 1.75 -6.48
C LEU A 64 23.00 2.95 -5.86
N SER A 65 24.33 2.97 -5.89
CA SER A 65 25.10 4.13 -5.41
C SER A 65 24.80 5.38 -6.23
N MET A 66 24.74 5.29 -7.57
CA MET A 66 24.40 6.42 -8.43
C MET A 66 22.99 6.96 -8.14
N VAL A 67 22.01 6.08 -7.93
CA VAL A 67 20.63 6.46 -7.57
C VAL A 67 20.56 7.23 -6.25
N GLN A 68 21.41 6.92 -5.28
CA GLN A 68 21.44 7.62 -3.99
C GLN A 68 21.87 9.08 -4.10
N TYR A 69 22.71 9.42 -5.08
CA TYR A 69 23.33 10.75 -5.19
C TYR A 69 22.79 11.58 -6.37
N THR A 70 21.81 11.09 -7.12
CA THR A 70 21.27 11.77 -8.30
C THR A 70 19.81 12.17 -8.12
N THR A 71 19.42 13.29 -8.75
CA THR A 71 18.09 13.89 -8.63
C THR A 71 17.17 13.47 -9.78
N MET A 72 17.13 12.17 -10.09
CA MET A 72 16.24 11.61 -11.12
C MET A 72 14.79 11.54 -10.65
N SER A 73 13.85 11.34 -11.57
CA SER A 73 12.43 11.23 -11.21
C SER A 73 12.14 10.00 -10.33
N THR A 74 11.17 10.11 -9.43
CA THR A 74 10.71 8.99 -8.57
C THR A 74 10.34 7.76 -9.40
N LYS A 75 9.68 7.98 -10.55
CA LYS A 75 9.27 6.90 -11.45
C LYS A 75 10.47 6.09 -11.96
N VAL A 76 11.53 6.76 -12.43
CA VAL A 76 12.73 6.08 -12.92
C VAL A 76 13.49 5.41 -11.80
N ARG A 77 13.57 6.06 -10.63
CA ARG A 77 14.15 5.43 -9.44
C ARG A 77 13.44 4.13 -9.10
N GLU A 78 12.11 4.10 -9.11
CA GLU A 78 11.33 2.89 -8.87
C GLU A 78 11.52 1.83 -9.95
N GLU A 79 11.55 2.22 -11.24
CA GLU A 79 11.84 1.31 -12.36
C GLU A 79 13.18 0.59 -12.18
N ILE A 80 14.23 1.33 -11.80
CA ILE A 80 15.58 0.78 -11.58
C ILE A 80 15.59 -0.15 -10.35
N LEU A 81 14.90 0.24 -9.27
CA LEU A 81 14.83 -0.58 -8.07
C LEU A 81 14.07 -1.90 -8.30
N ARG A 82 13.11 -1.92 -9.23
CA ARG A 82 12.41 -3.15 -9.65
C ARG A 82 13.33 -4.13 -10.38
N CYS A 83 14.38 -3.67 -11.06
CA CYS A 83 15.34 -4.58 -11.69
C CYS A 83 16.11 -5.46 -10.69
N PHE A 84 16.04 -5.16 -9.38
CA PHE A 84 16.59 -5.99 -8.31
C PHE A 84 15.55 -6.97 -7.73
N GLU A 85 14.69 -7.52 -8.59
CA GLU A 85 13.64 -8.47 -8.27
C GLU A 85 14.12 -9.65 -7.41
N ARG A 86 13.19 -10.20 -6.63
CA ARG A 86 13.43 -11.45 -5.89
C ARG A 86 13.77 -12.54 -6.90
N SER A 87 14.88 -13.21 -6.69
CA SER A 87 15.21 -14.38 -7.51
C SER A 87 14.18 -15.48 -7.26
N GLU A 88 13.84 -16.28 -8.26
CA GLU A 88 13.01 -17.49 -8.06
C GLU A 88 13.82 -18.66 -7.48
N ASP A 89 15.15 -18.56 -7.50
CA ASP A 89 16.05 -19.56 -6.93
C ASP A 89 15.96 -19.56 -5.39
N PRO A 90 15.60 -20.69 -4.75
CA PRO A 90 15.45 -20.78 -3.30
C PRO A 90 16.70 -20.42 -2.50
N GLU A 91 17.91 -20.73 -2.99
CA GLU A 91 19.17 -20.41 -2.32
C GLU A 91 19.47 -18.91 -2.41
N ILE A 92 19.21 -18.32 -3.58
CA ILE A 92 19.37 -16.88 -3.77
C ILE A 92 18.34 -16.12 -2.91
N GLN A 93 17.11 -16.62 -2.82
CA GLN A 93 16.09 -16.05 -1.90
C GLN A 93 16.50 -16.13 -0.43
N ALA A 94 17.11 -17.24 0.00
CA ALA A 94 17.60 -17.37 1.37
C ALA A 94 18.64 -16.29 1.68
N ARG A 95 19.64 -16.12 0.79
CA ARG A 95 20.68 -15.08 0.93
C ARG A 95 20.08 -13.67 0.88
N GLN A 96 19.14 -13.41 -0.03
CA GLN A 96 18.43 -12.11 -0.11
C GLN A 96 17.68 -11.79 1.20
N ARG A 97 17.04 -12.79 1.83
CA ARG A 97 16.38 -12.61 3.13
C ARG A 97 17.36 -12.29 4.25
N GLU A 98 18.50 -12.97 4.31
CA GLU A 98 19.55 -12.69 5.30
C GLU A 98 20.11 -11.26 5.15
N ILE A 99 20.35 -10.82 3.91
CA ILE A 99 20.79 -9.45 3.62
C ILE A 99 19.74 -8.44 4.08
N LEU A 100 18.46 -8.66 3.73
CA LEU A 100 17.37 -7.78 4.14
C LEU A 100 17.25 -7.71 5.67
N GLN A 101 17.33 -8.84 6.37
CA GLN A 101 17.32 -8.87 7.84
C GLN A 101 18.49 -8.08 8.43
N SER A 102 19.68 -8.22 7.85
CA SER A 102 20.86 -7.47 8.28
C SER A 102 20.69 -5.97 8.05
N LEU A 103 20.12 -5.56 6.92
CA LEU A 103 19.82 -4.16 6.62
C LEU A 103 18.77 -3.57 7.58
N LEU A 104 17.70 -4.30 7.88
CA LEU A 104 16.69 -3.86 8.84
C LEU A 104 17.27 -3.65 10.25
N ARG A 105 18.29 -4.43 10.65
CA ARG A 105 19.02 -4.19 11.91
C ARG A 105 19.81 -2.90 11.90
N VAL A 106 20.34 -2.48 10.75
CA VAL A 106 21.06 -1.20 10.59
C VAL A 106 20.11 -0.01 10.60
N PHE A 107 18.87 -0.21 10.12
CA PHE A 107 17.83 0.83 10.06
C PHE A 107 16.61 0.45 10.92
N PRO A 108 16.72 0.51 12.26
CA PRO A 108 15.67 0.07 13.17
C PRO A 108 14.36 0.84 12.98
N ASP A 109 14.42 2.12 12.61
CA ASP A 109 13.23 2.95 12.36
C ASP A 109 12.38 2.39 11.21
N VAL A 110 13.02 1.86 10.16
CA VAL A 110 12.31 1.26 9.02
C VAL A 110 11.60 -0.03 9.44
N GLN A 111 12.27 -0.84 10.26
CA GLN A 111 11.67 -2.05 10.82
C GLN A 111 10.48 -1.70 11.73
N GLN A 112 10.67 -0.73 12.62
CA GLN A 112 9.67 -0.30 13.58
C GLN A 112 8.43 0.28 12.89
N GLN A 113 8.61 1.17 11.91
CA GLN A 113 7.50 1.70 11.09
C GLN A 113 6.74 0.59 10.36
N GLY A 114 7.44 -0.44 9.86
CA GLY A 114 6.82 -1.58 9.21
C GLY A 114 5.95 -2.39 10.18
N ILE A 115 6.44 -2.61 11.40
CA ILE A 115 5.70 -3.30 12.47
C ILE A 115 4.49 -2.46 12.90
N GLU A 116 4.67 -1.18 13.17
CA GLU A 116 3.61 -0.27 13.60
C GLU A 116 2.46 -0.24 12.59
N LYS A 117 2.76 -0.04 11.30
CA LYS A 117 1.75 -0.07 10.24
C LYS A 117 1.02 -1.42 10.16
N GLY A 118 1.75 -2.52 10.38
CA GLY A 118 1.17 -3.86 10.39
C GLY A 118 0.21 -4.05 11.57
N VAL A 119 0.61 -3.61 12.77
CA VAL A 119 -0.18 -3.71 14.00
C VAL A 119 -1.39 -2.80 13.93
N GLU A 120 -1.23 -1.55 13.50
CA GLU A 120 -2.31 -0.58 13.34
C GLU A 120 -3.41 -1.13 12.42
N LYS A 121 -3.02 -1.60 11.22
CA LYS A 121 -3.96 -2.18 10.27
C LYS A 121 -4.64 -3.44 10.81
N GLY A 122 -3.88 -4.31 11.49
CA GLY A 122 -4.43 -5.53 12.09
C GLY A 122 -5.42 -5.23 13.22
N LEU A 123 -5.12 -4.23 14.04
CA LEU A 123 -5.98 -3.81 15.15
C LEU A 123 -7.25 -3.14 14.64
N GLU A 124 -7.15 -2.24 13.66
CA GLU A 124 -8.29 -1.56 13.05
C GLU A 124 -9.28 -2.58 12.47
N GLN A 125 -8.78 -3.53 11.67
CA GLN A 125 -9.61 -4.59 11.09
C GLN A 125 -10.23 -5.50 12.16
N GLY A 126 -9.47 -5.82 13.22
CA GLY A 126 -9.97 -6.64 14.32
C GLY A 126 -11.07 -5.95 15.12
N ILE A 127 -10.90 -4.65 15.42
CA ILE A 127 -11.90 -3.85 16.13
C ILE A 127 -13.15 -3.68 15.28
N GLU A 128 -13.01 -3.33 14.00
CA GLU A 128 -14.15 -3.13 13.10
C GLU A 128 -15.03 -4.39 13.02
N GLN A 129 -14.42 -5.55 12.74
CA GLN A 129 -15.14 -6.82 12.69
C GLN A 129 -15.74 -7.22 14.05
N GLY A 130 -15.03 -6.93 15.14
CA GLY A 130 -15.51 -7.21 16.49
C GLY A 130 -16.72 -6.36 16.88
N VAL A 131 -16.68 -5.06 16.58
CA VAL A 131 -17.76 -4.12 16.84
C VAL A 131 -18.98 -4.42 15.97
N GLU A 132 -18.79 -4.69 14.69
CA GLU A 132 -19.88 -5.03 13.77
C GLU A 132 -20.63 -6.28 14.22
N LYS A 133 -19.91 -7.39 14.48
CA LYS A 133 -20.51 -8.62 15.00
C LYS A 133 -21.17 -8.41 16.37
N GLY A 134 -20.53 -7.64 17.24
CA GLY A 134 -21.08 -7.32 18.56
C GLY A 134 -22.39 -6.53 18.47
N MET A 135 -22.46 -5.55 17.58
CA MET A 135 -23.67 -4.78 17.32
C MET A 135 -24.77 -5.62 16.69
N GLU A 136 -24.44 -6.50 15.74
CA GLU A 136 -25.41 -7.40 15.11
C GLU A 136 -26.04 -8.37 16.13
N ILE A 137 -25.20 -9.04 16.93
CA ILE A 137 -25.64 -9.92 18.02
C ILE A 137 -26.50 -9.14 19.02
N GLY A 138 -26.08 -7.91 19.38
CA GLY A 138 -26.83 -7.03 20.27
C GLY A 138 -28.22 -6.68 19.73
N ARG A 139 -28.32 -6.30 18.45
CA ARG A 139 -29.60 -5.97 17.80
C ARG A 139 -30.55 -7.16 17.74
N LEU A 140 -30.04 -8.36 17.43
CA LEU A 140 -30.83 -9.59 17.44
C LEU A 140 -31.35 -9.91 18.85
N ALA A 141 -30.47 -9.84 19.86
CA ALA A 141 -30.84 -10.09 21.25
C ALA A 141 -31.89 -9.08 21.75
N GLU A 142 -31.75 -7.80 21.40
CA GLU A 142 -32.71 -6.75 21.75
C GLU A 142 -34.06 -6.97 21.05
N ALA A 143 -34.07 -7.22 19.74
CA ALA A 143 -35.30 -7.47 18.99
C ALA A 143 -36.09 -8.66 19.55
N ARG A 144 -35.41 -9.77 19.87
CA ARG A 144 -36.01 -10.94 20.56
C ARG A 144 -36.60 -10.54 21.92
N ALA A 145 -35.86 -9.77 22.72
CA ALA A 145 -36.32 -9.34 24.04
C ALA A 145 -37.54 -8.42 23.98
N VAL A 146 -37.57 -7.47 23.04
CA VAL A 146 -38.72 -6.58 22.82
C VAL A 146 -39.94 -7.38 22.36
N LEU A 147 -39.77 -8.33 21.44
CA LEU A 147 -40.86 -9.16 20.93
C LEU A 147 -41.49 -9.98 22.05
N ARG A 148 -40.67 -10.64 22.86
CA ARG A 148 -41.15 -11.38 24.05
C ARG A 148 -41.92 -10.46 25.00
N ARG A 149 -41.39 -9.27 25.29
CA ARG A 149 -42.02 -8.32 26.22
C ARG A 149 -43.37 -7.82 25.70
N LEU A 150 -43.48 -7.59 24.39
CA LEU A 150 -44.71 -7.11 23.75
C LEU A 150 -45.80 -8.20 23.75
N LEU A 151 -45.46 -9.43 23.38
CA LEU A 151 -46.37 -10.57 23.39
C LEU A 151 -46.93 -10.85 24.80
N VAL A 152 -46.07 -10.79 25.83
CA VAL A 152 -46.49 -10.90 27.23
C VAL A 152 -47.45 -9.77 27.63
N ARG A 153 -47.17 -8.51 27.26
CA ARG A 153 -48.05 -7.38 27.55
C ARG A 153 -49.42 -7.50 26.86
N ARG A 154 -49.44 -8.07 25.66
CA ARG A 154 -50.67 -8.36 24.90
C ARG A 154 -51.44 -9.57 25.41
N GLN A 155 -50.92 -10.26 26.45
CA GLN A 155 -51.50 -11.46 27.03
C GLN A 155 -51.68 -12.60 26.02
N LEU A 156 -50.83 -12.63 24.99
CA LEU A 156 -50.78 -13.72 24.03
C LEU A 156 -50.03 -14.89 24.68
N ALA A 157 -50.70 -16.05 24.77
CA ALA A 157 -50.10 -17.24 25.36
C ALA A 157 -48.90 -17.69 24.51
N LEU A 158 -47.71 -17.57 25.08
CA LEU A 158 -46.46 -18.07 24.51
C LEU A 158 -46.27 -19.51 24.98
N GLY A 159 -46.36 -20.48 24.08
CA GLY A 159 -45.90 -21.83 24.33
C GLY A 159 -44.38 -21.93 24.27
N ALA A 160 -43.86 -23.11 24.65
CA ALA A 160 -42.43 -23.39 24.59
C ALA A 160 -41.89 -23.36 23.15
N ASP A 161 -42.72 -23.76 22.18
CA ASP A 161 -42.35 -23.84 20.77
C ASP A 161 -42.22 -22.45 20.14
N GLU A 162 -43.13 -21.51 20.45
CA GLU A 162 -43.01 -20.12 19.98
C GLU A 162 -41.79 -19.41 20.57
N LEU A 163 -41.48 -19.67 21.84
CA LEU A 163 -40.32 -19.08 22.51
C LEU A 163 -39.01 -19.58 21.88
N ALA A 164 -38.91 -20.89 21.63
CA ALA A 164 -37.76 -21.50 20.97
C ALA A 164 -37.57 -20.94 19.54
N ARG A 165 -38.67 -20.69 18.82
CA ARG A 165 -38.63 -20.12 17.48
C ARG A 165 -38.14 -18.68 17.45
N ILE A 166 -38.47 -17.87 18.46
CA ILE A 166 -37.95 -16.49 18.60
C ILE A 166 -36.45 -16.51 18.90
N GLU A 167 -36.00 -17.35 19.83
CA GLU A 167 -34.58 -17.40 20.23
C GLU A 167 -33.67 -17.96 19.13
N ALA A 168 -34.16 -18.90 18.31
CA ALA A 168 -33.41 -19.47 17.19
C ALA A 168 -33.40 -18.61 15.91
N CYS A 169 -34.11 -17.48 15.89
CA CYS A 169 -34.22 -16.65 14.68
C CYS A 169 -33.04 -15.67 14.58
N ASP A 170 -32.09 -15.94 13.66
CA ASP A 170 -30.90 -15.11 13.42
C ASP A 170 -31.10 -14.03 12.34
N ASP A 171 -32.33 -13.85 11.86
CA ASP A 171 -32.67 -12.82 10.88
C ASP A 171 -33.41 -11.65 11.55
N LEU A 172 -32.74 -10.49 11.59
CA LEU A 172 -33.29 -9.28 12.20
C LEU A 172 -34.56 -8.81 11.50
N ALA A 173 -34.64 -8.90 10.18
CA ALA A 173 -35.81 -8.45 9.42
C ALA A 173 -37.05 -9.30 9.74
N THR A 174 -36.86 -10.60 9.99
CA THR A 174 -37.92 -11.49 10.46
C THR A 174 -38.39 -11.12 11.86
N LEU A 175 -37.47 -10.82 12.78
CA LEU A 175 -37.83 -10.37 14.13
C LEU A 175 -38.57 -9.03 14.12
N GLU A 176 -38.15 -8.07 13.29
CA GLU A 176 -38.81 -6.77 13.09
C GLU A 176 -40.23 -6.93 12.52
N ARG A 177 -40.41 -7.84 11.55
CA ARG A 177 -41.74 -8.17 11.01
C ARG A 177 -42.66 -8.81 12.05
N TRP A 178 -42.16 -9.75 12.85
CA TRP A 178 -42.95 -10.34 13.93
C TRP A 178 -43.33 -9.32 15.00
N LEU A 179 -42.44 -8.36 15.28
CA LEU A 179 -42.73 -7.22 16.15
C LEU A 179 -43.92 -6.40 15.64
N GLU A 180 -43.91 -6.03 14.35
CA GLU A 180 -45.03 -5.29 13.75
C GLU A 180 -46.34 -6.09 13.76
N GLN A 181 -46.29 -7.37 13.35
CA GLN A 181 -47.46 -8.24 13.30
C GLN A 181 -48.08 -8.45 14.69
N SER A 182 -47.25 -8.53 15.74
CA SER A 182 -47.72 -8.71 17.12
C SER A 182 -48.58 -7.56 17.66
N LEU A 183 -48.56 -6.39 17.01
CA LEU A 183 -49.43 -5.26 17.38
C LEU A 183 -50.90 -5.55 17.02
N SER A 184 -51.14 -6.20 15.87
CA SER A 184 -52.46 -6.48 15.31
C SER A 184 -52.93 -7.93 15.42
N ALA A 185 -52.04 -8.86 15.74
CA ALA A 185 -52.37 -10.28 15.80
C ALA A 185 -53.22 -10.65 17.03
N ASP A 186 -54.14 -11.59 16.84
CA ASP A 186 -55.01 -12.13 17.89
C ASP A 186 -54.39 -13.31 18.65
N THR A 187 -53.36 -13.96 18.08
CA THR A 187 -52.64 -15.09 18.69
C THR A 187 -51.12 -14.98 18.50
N ALA A 188 -50.34 -15.63 19.38
CA ALA A 188 -48.87 -15.67 19.25
C ALA A 188 -48.42 -16.38 17.97
N ALA A 189 -49.15 -17.41 17.52
CA ALA A 189 -48.86 -18.11 16.27
C ALA A 189 -49.10 -17.24 15.03
N ASP A 190 -50.12 -16.38 15.05
CA ASP A 190 -50.40 -15.43 13.97
C ASP A 190 -49.37 -14.29 13.93
N ALA A 191 -48.85 -13.88 15.09
CA ALA A 191 -47.79 -12.87 15.21
C ALA A 191 -46.41 -13.35 14.71
N LEU A 192 -46.18 -14.66 14.65
CA LEU A 192 -44.92 -15.28 14.24
C LEU A 192 -44.98 -15.87 12.81
N ARG A 193 -45.74 -15.25 11.89
CA ARG A 193 -45.78 -15.65 10.48
C ARG A 193 -44.75 -14.88 9.66
#